data_AF-A0A5J4WMR2-F1
#
_entry.id   AF-A0A5J4WMR2-F1
#
_cell.length_a   1.000
_cell.length_b   1.000
_cell.length_c   1.000
_cell.angle_alpha   90.00
_cell.angle_beta   90.00
_cell.angle_gamma   90.00
#
_symmetry.space_group_name_H-M   'P 1'
#
loop_
_entity.id
_entity.type
_entity.pdbx_description
1 polymer ?
#
loop_
_entity_poly.entity_id
_entity_poly.type
_entity_poly.pdbx_seq_one_letter_code
_entity_poly.pdbx_strand_id
1 'polypeptide(L)'
;MKASNSGQKTTGIRTSNYNKSTVESKEFAMEDFIQNNKLIFRESIDIVKQGSFTSEKTEGDMLRQILRLLVIPVKNEWIQVVQHLAAELQLGNLMLSRLESAQTDETKAHYIFQKNIFQLTQFISFVHILPFAQTYCVSILAVLGLLHVVVDRAREAKREGKEYGGSFMIFGDAELEQEDNEIKLRRQVEIISQYKQSLESIEKDDLQRIEIENQSFKEGKNKKQTQITELKQEILNQEKQQDKEKQQNKEIIINENEQVLNDQELNEKLRVLREKVNLQDNLVDQKRLEVDSLEHKARTDNRDVYHLREIAHKSPQISSASNSDDMKQNHQQEDEEAKLSDKAGKEKDKKEKDKKEKDRKKQKDPKKEQKQEKEKQLKKEQEKEAQVVKEQKVQQQDANTPSIRTEIQIADFRGVVSRILAVLKTKQDGGIAVVSSSVNVPKELSKNDMIKLKGIVFVIPEFALYMNGILLWKRKISESGIAQTPSSIPRQPSSTSSNQLPVWTHLCLQLDMERDERTAKFFLGADLNEEMEIGISKLPPDIQVVVLATGALKAYKAHNTERKGQGITKLVQWVP
;
A
#
# COMPACT_ATOMS: atom_id res chain seq x y z
N MET A 1 108.92 -9.89 -51.77
CA MET A 1 109.35 -11.30 -51.85
C MET A 1 108.17 -12.20 -51.47
N LYS A 2 107.84 -13.19 -52.33
CA LYS A 2 106.96 -14.38 -52.15
C LYS A 2 105.48 -14.10 -51.76
N ALA A 3 104.48 -14.13 -52.65
CA ALA A 3 103.93 -15.15 -53.57
C ALA A 3 103.15 -16.30 -52.88
N SER A 4 101.91 -16.52 -53.37
CA SER A 4 100.99 -17.71 -53.39
C SER A 4 99.60 -17.29 -52.88
N ASN A 5 98.52 -17.09 -53.65
CA ASN A 5 97.85 -17.78 -54.76
C ASN A 5 97.17 -19.13 -54.42
N SER A 6 95.89 -19.21 -54.81
CA SER A 6 94.96 -20.36 -54.94
C SER A 6 93.81 -20.34 -53.93
N GLY A 7 92.54 -20.57 -54.27
CA GLY A 7 91.90 -20.97 -55.51
C GLY A 7 90.48 -21.42 -55.14
N GLN A 8 89.47 -20.86 -55.79
CA GLN A 8 88.06 -21.24 -55.60
C GLN A 8 87.86 -22.72 -55.95
N LYS A 9 87.16 -23.45 -55.07
CA LYS A 9 86.58 -24.77 -55.36
C LYS A 9 85.11 -24.76 -54.98
N THR A 10 84.27 -24.77 -56.00
CA THR A 10 82.85 -25.10 -55.96
C THR A 10 82.69 -26.57 -55.57
N THR A 11 82.07 -26.83 -54.42
CA THR A 11 81.59 -28.16 -54.05
C THR A 11 80.08 -28.14 -54.05
N GLY A 12 79.49 -28.88 -55.01
CA GLY A 12 78.06 -29.14 -55.07
C GLY A 12 77.57 -29.81 -53.79
N ILE A 13 76.51 -29.24 -53.21
CA ILE A 13 75.80 -29.80 -52.07
C ILE A 13 75.00 -31.00 -52.58
N ARG A 14 75.53 -32.19 -52.30
CA ARG A 14 74.83 -33.47 -52.45
C ARG A 14 73.84 -33.58 -51.29
N THR A 15 72.58 -33.25 -51.54
CA THR A 15 71.46 -33.55 -50.63
C THR A 15 71.35 -35.06 -50.46
N SER A 16 71.83 -35.57 -49.32
CA SER A 16 71.71 -36.97 -48.95
C SER A 16 70.38 -37.20 -48.22
N ASN A 17 69.61 -38.15 -48.75
CA ASN A 17 68.33 -38.65 -48.24
C ASN A 17 68.52 -39.48 -46.96
N TYR A 18 68.93 -38.86 -45.84
CA TYR A 18 69.19 -39.55 -44.57
C TYR A 18 68.34 -39.09 -43.37
N ASN A 19 67.20 -38.42 -43.61
CA ASN A 19 66.33 -37.94 -42.52
C ASN A 19 64.93 -38.59 -42.46
N LYS A 20 64.59 -39.56 -43.32
CA LYS A 20 63.22 -40.12 -43.36
C LYS A 20 62.95 -41.16 -42.26
N SER A 21 63.93 -41.99 -41.90
CA SER A 21 63.75 -43.06 -40.91
C SER A 21 63.59 -42.58 -39.46
N THR A 22 64.10 -41.38 -39.11
CA THR A 22 64.03 -40.86 -37.72
C THR A 22 62.71 -40.15 -37.41
N VAL A 23 61.92 -39.77 -38.42
CA VAL A 23 60.61 -39.14 -38.23
C VAL A 23 59.54 -40.19 -37.92
N GLU A 24 59.55 -41.32 -38.65
CA GLU A 24 58.59 -42.43 -38.46
C GLU A 24 58.69 -43.05 -37.05
N SER A 25 59.90 -43.16 -36.48
CA SER A 25 60.09 -43.68 -35.11
C SER A 25 59.56 -42.73 -34.01
N LYS A 26 59.57 -41.42 -34.24
CA LYS A 26 59.04 -40.43 -33.28
C LYS A 26 57.52 -40.35 -33.30
N GLU A 27 56.91 -40.55 -34.47
CA GLU A 27 55.46 -40.63 -34.61
C GLU A 27 54.89 -41.87 -33.92
N PHE A 28 55.56 -43.02 -34.08
CA PHE A 28 55.15 -44.26 -33.41
C PHE A 28 55.21 -44.16 -31.88
N ALA A 29 56.31 -43.62 -31.32
CA ALA A 29 56.44 -43.41 -29.88
C ALA A 29 55.40 -42.41 -29.31
N MET A 30 54.96 -41.45 -30.13
CA MET A 30 53.92 -40.50 -29.75
C MET A 30 52.54 -41.14 -29.73
N GLU A 31 52.21 -41.96 -30.72
CA GLU A 31 50.94 -42.68 -30.77
C GLU A 31 50.81 -43.65 -29.58
N ASP A 32 51.86 -44.42 -29.28
CA ASP A 32 51.90 -45.31 -28.12
C ASP A 32 51.69 -44.54 -26.80
N PHE A 33 52.33 -43.37 -26.67
CA PHE A 33 52.15 -42.49 -25.51
C PHE A 33 50.71 -41.98 -25.39
N ILE A 34 50.10 -41.56 -26.51
CA ILE A 34 48.71 -41.12 -26.56
C ILE A 34 47.80 -42.28 -26.12
N GLN A 35 47.94 -43.47 -26.72
CA GLN A 35 47.09 -44.62 -26.41
C GLN A 35 47.21 -45.06 -24.95
N ASN A 36 48.42 -45.08 -24.40
CA ASN A 36 48.63 -45.39 -22.99
C ASN A 36 47.93 -44.38 -22.07
N ASN A 37 48.05 -43.09 -22.34
CA ASN A 37 47.36 -42.08 -21.54
C ASN A 37 45.84 -42.13 -21.70
N LYS A 38 45.32 -42.47 -22.89
CA LYS A 38 43.87 -42.70 -23.08
C LYS A 38 43.37 -43.83 -22.17
N LEU A 39 44.12 -44.94 -22.09
CA LEU A 39 43.77 -46.07 -21.24
C LEU A 39 43.76 -45.68 -19.77
N ILE A 40 44.81 -45.01 -19.30
CA ILE A 40 44.91 -44.53 -17.91
C ILE A 40 43.78 -43.55 -17.58
N PHE A 41 43.42 -42.66 -18.52
CA PHE A 41 42.33 -41.70 -18.34
C PHE A 41 40.97 -42.40 -18.18
N ARG A 42 40.68 -43.38 -19.04
CA ARG A 42 39.44 -44.18 -18.95
C ARG A 42 39.38 -44.96 -17.64
N GLU A 43 40.44 -45.67 -17.28
CA GLU A 43 40.53 -46.43 -16.03
C GLU A 43 40.29 -45.53 -14.81
N SER A 44 40.94 -44.36 -14.77
CA SER A 44 40.78 -43.41 -13.66
C SER A 44 39.34 -42.92 -13.53
N ILE A 45 38.66 -42.65 -14.66
CA ILE A 45 37.27 -42.21 -14.67
C ILE A 45 36.34 -43.34 -14.23
N ASP A 46 36.56 -44.57 -14.70
CA ASP A 46 35.73 -45.72 -14.34
C ASP A 46 35.83 -46.03 -12.84
N ILE A 47 37.02 -45.91 -12.23
CA ILE A 47 37.21 -46.03 -10.78
C ILE A 47 36.38 -44.96 -10.04
N VAL A 48 36.43 -43.70 -10.49
CA VAL A 48 35.65 -42.61 -9.87
C VAL A 48 34.13 -42.83 -10.04
N LYS A 49 33.68 -43.34 -11.18
CA LYS A 49 32.27 -43.68 -11.42
C LYS A 49 31.78 -44.80 -10.51
N GLN A 50 32.57 -45.86 -10.37
CA GLN A 50 32.23 -47.03 -9.56
C GLN A 50 32.38 -46.77 -8.06
N GLY A 51 33.12 -45.73 -7.67
CA GLY A 51 33.47 -45.48 -6.27
C GLY A 51 34.37 -46.56 -5.67
N SER A 52 35.09 -47.31 -6.51
CA SER A 52 35.90 -48.48 -6.15
C SER A 52 37.29 -48.07 -5.64
N PHE A 53 37.32 -47.27 -4.58
CA PHE A 53 38.57 -46.76 -3.99
C PHE A 53 39.21 -47.80 -3.07
N THR A 54 40.54 -47.94 -3.16
CA THR A 54 41.33 -48.78 -2.24
C THR A 54 42.15 -47.88 -1.31
N SER A 55 42.74 -48.44 -0.25
CA SER A 55 43.65 -47.69 0.62
C SER A 55 44.87 -47.11 -0.11
N GLU A 56 45.24 -47.68 -1.26
CA GLU A 56 46.35 -47.22 -2.11
C GLU A 56 45.91 -46.24 -3.21
N LYS A 57 44.62 -46.23 -3.55
CA LYS A 57 44.01 -45.45 -4.64
C LYS A 57 42.83 -44.66 -4.09
N THR A 58 43.11 -43.54 -3.42
CA THR A 58 42.05 -42.69 -2.88
C THR A 58 41.33 -41.93 -3.99
N GLU A 59 40.11 -41.45 -3.71
CA GLU A 59 39.36 -40.59 -4.65
C GLU A 59 40.17 -39.35 -5.05
N GLY A 60 40.87 -38.73 -4.09
CA GLY A 60 41.75 -37.60 -4.35
C GLY A 60 42.91 -37.93 -5.29
N ASP A 61 43.46 -39.14 -5.21
CA ASP A 61 44.55 -39.58 -6.10
C ASP A 61 44.06 -39.78 -7.53
N MET A 62 42.87 -40.38 -7.70
CA MET A 62 42.25 -40.57 -9.01
C MET A 62 41.87 -39.22 -9.65
N LEU A 63 41.26 -38.30 -8.89
CA LEU A 63 40.94 -36.96 -9.38
C LEU A 63 42.22 -36.17 -9.76
N ARG A 64 43.29 -36.31 -8.98
CA ARG A 64 44.59 -35.71 -9.29
C ARG A 64 45.20 -36.32 -10.55
N GLN A 65 45.05 -37.63 -10.77
CA GLN A 65 45.51 -38.30 -11.98
C GLN A 65 44.73 -37.85 -13.21
N ILE A 66 43.41 -37.73 -13.12
CA ILE A 66 42.54 -37.16 -14.16
C ILE A 66 42.97 -35.73 -14.48
N LEU A 67 43.16 -34.88 -13.46
CA LEU A 67 43.60 -33.49 -13.66
C LEU A 67 45.00 -33.41 -14.27
N ARG A 68 45.94 -34.26 -13.83
CA ARG A 68 47.28 -34.33 -14.43
C ARG A 68 47.16 -34.64 -15.92
N LEU A 69 46.40 -35.66 -16.29
CA LEU A 69 46.16 -36.07 -17.68
C LEU A 69 45.48 -34.96 -18.50
N LEU A 70 44.58 -34.19 -17.89
CA LEU A 70 43.94 -33.02 -18.52
C LEU A 70 44.90 -31.86 -18.78
N VAL A 71 45.89 -31.67 -17.92
CA VAL A 71 46.78 -30.49 -17.91
C VAL A 71 48.17 -30.81 -18.49
N ILE A 72 48.45 -32.05 -18.92
CA ILE A 72 49.76 -32.39 -19.49
C ILE A 72 50.03 -31.49 -20.71
N PRO A 73 51.13 -30.71 -20.71
CA PRO A 73 51.54 -29.90 -21.85
C PRO A 73 52.14 -30.81 -22.93
N VAL A 74 51.30 -31.62 -23.55
CA VAL A 74 51.60 -32.34 -24.79
C VAL A 74 51.05 -31.50 -25.94
N LYS A 75 51.59 -31.68 -27.14
CA LYS A 75 51.13 -31.02 -28.38
C LYS A 75 49.58 -30.99 -28.44
N ASN A 76 49.03 -29.97 -29.11
CA ASN A 76 47.59 -29.69 -29.25
C ASN A 76 46.69 -30.91 -29.53
N GLU A 77 47.22 -31.96 -30.15
CA GLU A 77 46.55 -33.25 -30.42
C GLU A 77 46.04 -33.95 -29.15
N TRP A 78 46.81 -33.96 -28.05
CA TRP A 78 46.38 -34.59 -26.79
C TRP A 78 45.21 -33.83 -26.15
N ILE A 79 45.21 -32.50 -26.23
CA ILE A 79 44.14 -31.65 -25.68
C ILE A 79 42.81 -31.96 -26.37
N GLN A 80 42.80 -32.08 -27.70
CA GLN A 80 41.59 -32.42 -28.46
C GLN A 80 41.10 -33.83 -28.13
N VAL A 81 42.02 -34.80 -28.06
CA VAL A 81 41.71 -36.18 -27.67
C VAL A 81 41.10 -36.25 -26.27
N VAL A 82 41.69 -35.55 -25.30
CA VAL A 82 41.20 -35.54 -23.93
C VAL A 82 39.87 -34.81 -23.80
N GLN A 83 39.66 -33.71 -24.50
CA GLN A 83 38.35 -33.03 -24.53
C GLN A 83 37.27 -33.95 -25.11
N HIS A 84 37.58 -34.67 -26.18
CA HIS A 84 36.68 -35.65 -26.77
C HIS A 84 36.38 -36.79 -25.79
N LEU A 85 37.40 -37.36 -25.14
CA LEU A 85 37.23 -38.40 -24.13
C LEU A 85 36.45 -37.93 -22.91
N ALA A 86 36.70 -36.71 -22.44
CA ALA A 86 35.98 -36.13 -21.31
C ALA A 86 34.50 -35.93 -21.64
N ALA A 87 34.18 -35.53 -22.87
CA ALA A 87 32.80 -35.46 -23.35
C ALA A 87 32.16 -36.85 -23.48
N GLU A 88 32.85 -37.80 -24.14
CA GLU A 88 32.42 -39.19 -24.32
C GLU A 88 32.10 -39.86 -22.97
N LEU A 89 32.98 -39.67 -21.99
CA LEU A 89 32.87 -40.27 -20.67
C LEU A 89 31.96 -39.47 -19.72
N GLN A 90 31.36 -38.37 -20.19
CA GLN A 90 30.53 -37.46 -19.39
C GLN A 90 31.22 -36.97 -18.12
N LEU A 91 32.52 -36.69 -18.21
CA LEU A 91 33.34 -36.29 -17.07
C LEU A 91 32.78 -35.03 -16.37
N GLY A 92 32.24 -34.09 -17.14
CA GLY A 92 31.60 -32.88 -16.60
C GLY A 92 30.43 -33.21 -15.66
N ASN A 93 29.50 -34.06 -16.11
CA ASN A 93 28.34 -34.47 -15.29
C ASN A 93 28.78 -35.26 -14.06
N LEU A 94 29.81 -36.11 -14.21
CA LEU A 94 30.38 -36.86 -13.10
C LEU A 94 30.97 -35.93 -12.03
N MET A 95 31.73 -34.91 -12.42
CA MET A 95 32.30 -33.93 -11.49
C MET A 95 31.22 -33.08 -10.81
N LEU A 96 30.17 -32.69 -11.54
CA LEU A 96 29.03 -31.95 -10.98
C LEU A 96 28.29 -32.78 -9.90
N SER A 97 27.98 -34.04 -10.19
CA SER A 97 27.30 -34.92 -9.23
C SER A 97 28.14 -35.17 -7.96
N ARG A 98 29.47 -35.25 -8.10
CA ARG A 98 30.38 -35.36 -6.95
C ARG A 98 30.42 -34.09 -6.10
N LEU A 99 30.37 -32.91 -6.73
CA LEU A 99 30.27 -31.63 -6.01
C LEU A 99 28.94 -31.52 -5.25
N GLU A 100 27.82 -31.90 -5.86
CA GLU A 100 26.49 -31.86 -5.25
C GLU A 100 26.40 -32.82 -4.04
N SER A 101 26.93 -34.04 -4.17
CA SER A 101 26.95 -35.01 -3.06
C SER A 101 27.91 -34.63 -1.93
N ALA A 102 28.99 -33.90 -2.22
CA ALA A 102 29.86 -33.35 -1.18
C ALA A 102 29.24 -32.15 -0.43
N GLN A 103 28.22 -31.50 -1.00
CA GLN A 103 27.54 -30.35 -0.39
C GLN A 103 26.46 -30.76 0.61
N THR A 104 25.85 -31.94 0.47
CA THR A 104 24.78 -32.43 1.35
C THR A 104 25.30 -33.07 2.65
N ASP A 105 26.60 -33.32 2.76
CA ASP A 105 27.23 -33.88 3.97
C ASP A 105 27.75 -32.74 4.87
N GLU A 106 26.81 -32.05 5.54
CA GLU A 106 27.01 -30.81 6.33
C GLU A 106 28.12 -30.88 7.39
N THR A 107 28.58 -32.08 7.79
CA THR A 107 29.57 -32.24 8.87
C THR A 107 31.03 -31.97 8.50
N LYS A 108 31.39 -31.67 7.25
CA LYS A 108 32.81 -31.52 6.85
C LYS A 108 33.20 -30.25 6.09
N ALA A 109 32.27 -29.35 5.81
CA ALA A 109 32.53 -28.13 5.04
C ALA A 109 32.72 -26.89 5.93
N HIS A 110 33.67 -26.94 6.86
CA HIS A 110 34.16 -25.74 7.54
C HIS A 110 35.66 -25.60 7.27
N TYR A 111 36.05 -24.42 6.75
CA TYR A 111 37.39 -23.89 6.47
C TYR A 111 38.00 -24.10 5.06
N ILE A 112 38.08 -23.01 4.28
CA ILE A 112 39.30 -22.25 3.87
C ILE A 112 39.02 -21.43 2.60
N PHE A 113 39.17 -20.10 2.65
CA PHE A 113 39.90 -19.32 1.62
C PHE A 113 40.21 -17.88 2.07
N GLN A 114 41.23 -17.70 2.93
CA GLN A 114 41.86 -16.38 3.09
C GLN A 114 43.37 -16.46 3.38
N LYS A 115 44.09 -17.23 2.57
CA LYS A 115 45.56 -17.12 2.36
C LYS A 115 45.97 -18.21 1.39
N ASN A 116 46.15 -17.91 0.10
CA ASN A 116 47.03 -18.65 -0.85
C ASN A 116 46.84 -18.17 -2.30
N ILE A 117 47.20 -16.91 -2.57
CA ILE A 117 47.55 -16.46 -3.95
C ILE A 117 49.04 -16.09 -4.04
N PHE A 118 49.82 -16.35 -3.00
CA PHE A 118 51.27 -16.20 -3.06
C PHE A 118 51.91 -17.51 -2.61
N GLN A 119 52.80 -18.06 -3.45
CA GLN A 119 53.60 -19.28 -3.28
C GLN A 119 53.05 -20.51 -4.03
N LEU A 120 53.19 -20.49 -5.36
CA LEU A 120 53.17 -21.70 -6.19
C LEU A 120 54.61 -22.18 -6.48
N THR A 121 55.52 -22.01 -5.52
CA THR A 121 56.89 -22.46 -5.66
C THR A 121 57.36 -22.94 -4.30
N GLN A 122 57.52 -24.26 -4.20
CA GLN A 122 57.93 -25.05 -3.04
C GLN A 122 56.80 -25.59 -2.16
N PHE A 123 57.05 -26.83 -1.71
CA PHE A 123 56.33 -27.60 -0.70
C PHE A 123 55.14 -28.47 -1.12
N ILE A 124 55.51 -29.58 -1.76
CA ILE A 124 55.14 -30.91 -1.25
C ILE A 124 55.51 -30.96 0.24
N SER A 125 54.51 -31.03 1.15
CA SER A 125 54.49 -31.92 2.32
C SER A 125 53.22 -31.68 3.14
N PHE A 126 52.38 -32.72 3.20
CA PHE A 126 51.58 -33.18 4.35
C PHE A 126 50.57 -32.22 5.05
N VAL A 127 49.36 -32.78 5.31
CA VAL A 127 48.29 -32.33 6.22
C VAL A 127 47.17 -31.45 5.63
N HIS A 128 46.19 -32.09 4.97
CA HIS A 128 44.78 -32.21 5.43
C HIS A 128 43.92 -32.84 4.32
N ILE A 129 43.62 -34.13 4.46
CA ILE A 129 42.75 -34.88 3.56
C ILE A 129 41.31 -34.58 3.98
N LEU A 130 40.63 -33.64 3.30
CA LEU A 130 39.17 -33.61 3.11
C LEU A 130 38.62 -32.44 2.24
N PRO A 131 39.28 -31.26 2.04
CA PRO A 131 38.74 -30.25 1.12
C PRO A 131 39.19 -30.41 -0.35
N PHE A 132 40.01 -31.42 -0.67
CA PHE A 132 40.68 -31.51 -1.97
C PHE A 132 39.77 -31.92 -3.14
N ALA A 133 38.74 -32.75 -2.90
CA ALA A 133 37.88 -33.23 -3.98
C ALA A 133 37.12 -32.09 -4.68
N GLN A 134 36.57 -31.15 -3.90
CA GLN A 134 35.82 -30.00 -4.44
C GLN A 134 36.73 -29.10 -5.30
N THR A 135 37.94 -28.80 -4.83
CA THR A 135 38.90 -27.98 -5.60
C THR A 135 39.32 -28.66 -6.90
N TYR A 136 39.51 -29.98 -6.89
CA TYR A 136 39.83 -30.73 -8.10
C TYR A 136 38.65 -30.80 -9.08
N CYS A 137 37.43 -31.02 -8.61
CA CYS A 137 36.24 -31.02 -9.46
C CYS A 137 36.03 -29.66 -10.16
N VAL A 138 36.17 -28.55 -9.44
CA VAL A 138 36.07 -27.19 -10.03
C VAL A 138 37.21 -26.94 -11.03
N SER A 139 38.44 -27.39 -10.72
CA SER A 139 39.57 -27.27 -11.64
C SER A 139 39.38 -28.08 -12.93
N ILE A 140 38.83 -29.30 -12.83
CA ILE A 140 38.49 -30.15 -13.97
C ILE A 140 37.39 -29.47 -14.80
N LEU A 141 36.33 -28.96 -14.18
CA LEU A 141 35.25 -28.25 -14.88
C LEU A 141 35.75 -26.98 -15.59
N ALA A 142 36.72 -26.27 -15.00
CA ALA A 142 37.35 -25.12 -15.63
C ALA A 142 38.13 -25.52 -16.90
N VAL A 143 38.93 -26.59 -16.84
CA VAL A 143 39.67 -27.11 -18.02
C VAL A 143 38.72 -27.60 -19.12
N LEU A 144 37.54 -28.10 -18.75
CA LEU A 144 36.50 -28.52 -19.69
C LEU A 144 35.67 -27.35 -20.25
N GLY A 145 35.91 -26.10 -19.84
CA GLY A 145 35.11 -24.95 -20.27
C GLY A 145 33.71 -24.88 -19.64
N LEU A 146 33.44 -25.70 -18.63
CA LEU A 146 32.15 -25.82 -17.94
C LEU A 146 32.08 -24.97 -16.66
N LEU A 147 32.99 -24.02 -16.49
CA LEU A 147 33.01 -23.14 -15.31
C LEU A 147 31.72 -22.32 -15.17
N HIS A 148 31.11 -21.92 -16.28
CA HIS A 148 29.84 -21.17 -16.30
C HIS A 148 28.71 -21.94 -15.60
N VAL A 149 28.65 -23.26 -15.72
CA VAL A 149 27.64 -24.10 -15.06
C VAL A 149 27.76 -24.02 -13.53
N VAL A 150 29.00 -24.05 -13.02
CA VAL A 150 29.26 -23.91 -11.57
C VAL A 150 28.83 -22.53 -11.08
N VAL A 151 29.13 -21.49 -11.86
CA VAL A 151 28.72 -20.11 -11.55
C VAL A 151 27.20 -19.97 -11.55
N ASP A 152 26.50 -20.53 -12.55
CA ASP A 152 25.03 -20.47 -12.64
C ASP A 152 24.35 -21.23 -11.50
N ARG A 153 24.91 -22.38 -11.09
CA ARG A 153 24.45 -23.13 -9.90
C ARG A 153 24.69 -22.37 -8.60
N ALA A 154 25.85 -21.72 -8.46
CA ALA A 154 26.11 -20.86 -7.30
C ALA A 154 25.16 -19.67 -7.24
N ARG A 155 24.83 -19.07 -8.40
CA ARG A 155 23.83 -18.00 -8.53
C ARG A 155 22.43 -18.48 -8.17
N GLU A 156 22.03 -19.66 -8.64
CA GLU A 156 20.75 -20.30 -8.31
C GLU A 156 20.64 -20.54 -6.79
N ALA A 157 21.65 -21.14 -6.16
CA ALA A 157 21.68 -21.35 -4.72
C ALA A 157 21.59 -20.03 -3.92
N LYS A 158 22.27 -18.96 -4.37
CA LYS A 158 22.19 -17.61 -3.77
C LYS A 158 20.78 -17.02 -3.87
N ARG A 159 20.11 -17.17 -5.02
CA ARG A 159 18.70 -16.74 -5.22
C ARG A 159 17.73 -17.50 -4.32
N GLU A 160 18.03 -18.76 -4.01
CA GLU A 160 17.26 -19.60 -3.08
C GLU A 160 17.61 -19.36 -1.60
N GLY A 161 18.56 -18.47 -1.30
CA GLY A 161 19.00 -18.18 0.07
C GLY A 161 19.80 -19.31 0.73
N LYS A 162 20.33 -20.26 -0.05
CA LYS A 162 21.22 -21.32 0.45
C LYS A 162 22.63 -20.77 0.64
N GLU A 163 23.25 -21.05 1.77
CA GLU A 163 24.65 -20.70 2.00
C GLU A 163 25.55 -21.55 1.09
N TYR A 164 26.31 -20.88 0.22
CA TYR A 164 27.32 -21.52 -0.59
C TYR A 164 28.64 -21.48 0.18
N GLY A 165 29.13 -22.63 0.65
CA GLY A 165 30.32 -22.75 1.53
C GLY A 165 31.68 -22.39 0.90
N GLY A 166 31.70 -21.74 -0.27
CA GLY A 166 32.90 -21.32 -0.98
C GLY A 166 32.91 -19.82 -1.25
N SER A 167 34.02 -19.16 -0.92
CA SER A 167 34.25 -17.74 -1.24
C SER A 167 34.69 -17.58 -2.70
N PHE A 168 33.83 -17.95 -3.65
CA PHE A 168 34.02 -17.56 -5.04
C PHE A 168 33.67 -16.08 -5.16
N MET A 169 34.64 -15.24 -5.53
CA MET A 169 34.32 -13.92 -6.07
C MET A 169 33.57 -14.15 -7.38
N ILE A 170 32.24 -14.03 -7.35
CA ILE A 170 31.43 -14.01 -8.55
C ILE A 170 31.70 -12.64 -9.19
N PHE A 171 32.68 -12.59 -10.09
CA PHE A 171 32.84 -11.43 -10.97
C PHE A 171 31.50 -11.20 -11.68
N GLY A 172 30.93 -9.99 -11.52
CA GLY A 172 29.59 -9.65 -12.01
C GLY A 172 28.52 -9.47 -10.93
N ASP A 173 28.85 -9.45 -9.63
CA ASP A 173 27.86 -9.14 -8.57
C ASP A 173 27.11 -7.80 -8.82
N ALA A 174 27.76 -6.81 -9.44
CA ALA A 174 27.11 -5.55 -9.84
C ALA A 174 26.10 -5.72 -10.98
N GLU A 175 26.38 -6.61 -11.94
CA GLU A 175 25.47 -6.94 -13.04
C GLU A 175 24.26 -7.72 -12.52
N LEU A 176 24.47 -8.59 -11.52
CA LEU A 176 23.40 -9.31 -10.83
C LEU A 176 22.50 -8.37 -10.03
N GLU A 177 23.08 -7.44 -9.28
CA GLU A 177 22.29 -6.44 -8.54
C GLU A 177 21.47 -5.57 -9.51
N GLN A 178 22.02 -5.26 -10.69
CA GLN A 178 21.29 -4.56 -11.74
C GLN A 178 20.14 -5.38 -12.32
N GLU A 179 20.35 -6.67 -12.63
CA GLU A 179 19.30 -7.58 -13.12
C GLU A 179 18.19 -7.77 -12.08
N ASP A 180 18.54 -7.99 -10.81
CA ASP A 180 17.57 -8.11 -9.71
C ASP A 180 16.76 -6.82 -9.53
N ASN A 181 17.41 -5.65 -9.63
CA ASN A 181 16.73 -4.37 -9.59
C ASN A 181 15.78 -4.18 -10.79
N GLU A 182 16.16 -4.63 -11.99
CA GLU A 182 15.29 -4.59 -13.17
C GLU A 182 14.07 -5.52 -13.01
N ILE A 183 14.28 -6.75 -12.54
CA ILE A 183 13.21 -7.71 -12.27
C ILE A 183 12.25 -7.14 -11.21
N LYS A 184 12.79 -6.54 -10.15
CA LYS A 184 12.00 -5.88 -9.10
C LYS A 184 11.18 -4.72 -9.65
N LEU A 185 11.76 -3.90 -10.53
CA LEU A 185 11.07 -2.80 -11.18
C LEU A 185 9.94 -3.29 -12.10
N ARG A 186 10.19 -4.34 -12.90
CA ARG A 186 9.16 -4.96 -13.75
C ARG A 186 7.97 -5.47 -12.93
N ARG A 187 8.24 -6.16 -11.81
CA ARG A 187 7.18 -6.61 -10.88
C ARG A 187 6.40 -5.45 -10.27
N GLN A 188 7.07 -4.36 -9.89
CA GLN A 188 6.39 -3.17 -9.37
C GLN A 188 5.48 -2.52 -10.41
N VAL A 189 5.94 -2.39 -11.66
CA VAL A 189 5.14 -1.84 -12.77
C VAL A 189 3.92 -2.71 -13.04
N GLU A 190 4.06 -4.03 -13.00
CA GLU A 190 2.96 -4.98 -13.17
C GLU A 190 1.89 -4.82 -12.07
N ILE A 191 2.32 -4.73 -10.80
CA ILE A 191 1.41 -4.52 -9.65
C ILE A 191 0.68 -3.17 -9.78
N ILE A 192 1.38 -2.10 -10.16
CA ILE A 192 0.77 -0.78 -10.38
C ILE A 192 -0.27 -0.84 -11.50
N SER A 193 0.02 -1.55 -12.59
CA SER A 193 -0.91 -1.75 -13.71
C SER A 193 -2.19 -2.48 -13.27
N GLN A 194 -2.05 -3.56 -12.50
CA GLN A 194 -3.19 -4.31 -11.94
C GLN A 194 -4.03 -3.44 -10.99
N TYR A 195 -3.38 -2.64 -10.14
CA TYR A 195 -4.08 -1.73 -9.24
C TYR A 195 -4.86 -0.65 -10.00
N LYS A 196 -4.26 -0.09 -11.07
CA LYS A 196 -4.92 0.87 -11.93
C LYS A 196 -6.16 0.29 -12.60
N GLN A 197 -6.08 -0.94 -13.13
CA GLN A 197 -7.23 -1.64 -13.70
C GLN A 197 -8.34 -1.89 -12.67
N SER A 198 -7.98 -2.24 -11.43
CA SER A 198 -8.95 -2.42 -10.34
C SER A 198 -9.63 -1.12 -9.93
N LEU A 199 -8.91 0.02 -9.95
CA LEU A 199 -9.51 1.32 -9.69
C LEU A 199 -10.50 1.72 -10.78
N GLU A 200 -10.14 1.50 -12.06
CA GLU A 200 -11.02 1.77 -13.20
C GLU A 200 -12.29 0.90 -13.17
N SER A 201 -12.24 -0.33 -12.66
CA SER A 201 -13.45 -1.15 -12.48
C SER A 201 -14.34 -0.66 -11.35
N ILE A 202 -13.75 -0.23 -10.21
CA ILE A 202 -14.51 0.32 -9.09
C ILE A 202 -15.23 1.60 -9.49
N GLU A 203 -14.55 2.49 -10.22
CA GLU A 203 -15.15 3.74 -10.70
C GLU A 203 -16.33 3.49 -11.65
N LYS A 204 -16.25 2.47 -12.51
CA LYS A 204 -17.36 2.06 -13.37
C LYS A 204 -18.55 1.50 -12.58
N ASP A 205 -18.28 0.68 -11.56
CA ASP A 205 -19.33 0.12 -10.70
C ASP A 205 -20.04 1.22 -9.89
N ASP A 206 -19.30 2.21 -9.39
CA ASP A 206 -19.87 3.35 -8.67
C ASP A 206 -20.72 4.24 -9.58
N LEU A 207 -20.26 4.49 -10.81
CA LEU A 207 -21.05 5.21 -11.83
C LEU A 207 -22.37 4.48 -12.14
N GLN A 208 -22.34 3.15 -12.28
CA GLN A 208 -23.56 2.36 -12.50
C GLN A 208 -24.50 2.41 -11.29
N ARG A 209 -23.98 2.34 -10.06
CA ARG A 209 -24.79 2.48 -8.84
C ARG A 209 -25.50 3.84 -8.78
N ILE A 210 -24.77 4.92 -9.08
CA ILE A 210 -25.32 6.28 -9.13
C ILE A 210 -26.41 6.39 -10.19
N GLU A 211 -26.23 5.77 -11.37
CA GLU A 211 -27.23 5.76 -12.43
C GLU A 211 -28.52 5.02 -12.00
N ILE A 212 -28.38 3.85 -11.37
CA ILE A 212 -29.51 3.07 -10.83
C ILE A 212 -30.26 3.85 -9.75
N GLU A 213 -29.55 4.50 -8.82
CA GLU A 213 -30.16 5.29 -7.75
C GLU A 213 -30.91 6.50 -8.30
N ASN A 214 -30.34 7.20 -9.28
CA ASN A 214 -30.99 8.31 -9.98
C ASN A 214 -32.26 7.86 -10.72
N GLN A 215 -32.25 6.68 -11.34
CA GLN A 215 -33.42 6.11 -11.99
C GLN A 215 -34.52 5.76 -10.96
N SER A 216 -34.16 5.12 -9.85
CA SER A 216 -35.08 4.81 -8.75
C SER A 216 -35.72 6.08 -8.16
N PHE A 217 -34.93 7.14 -7.97
CA PHE A 217 -35.42 8.43 -7.50
C PHE A 217 -36.43 9.06 -8.48
N LYS A 218 -36.14 9.01 -9.79
CA LYS A 218 -37.03 9.50 -10.85
C LYS A 218 -38.35 8.74 -10.87
N GLU A 219 -38.31 7.41 -10.75
CA GLU A 219 -39.50 6.57 -10.66
C GLU A 219 -40.32 6.87 -9.39
N GLY A 220 -39.66 7.05 -8.24
CA GLY A 220 -40.30 7.43 -6.99
C GLY A 220 -41.00 8.78 -7.07
N LYS A 221 -40.37 9.77 -7.72
CA LYS A 221 -40.98 11.09 -7.98
C LYS A 221 -42.21 10.99 -8.87
N ASN A 222 -42.14 10.20 -9.94
CA ASN A 222 -43.28 9.99 -10.85
C ASN A 222 -44.45 9.30 -10.13
N LYS A 223 -44.19 8.26 -9.32
CA LYS A 223 -45.22 7.58 -8.52
C LYS A 223 -45.94 8.55 -7.56
N LYS A 224 -45.17 9.38 -6.83
CA LYS A 224 -45.74 10.40 -5.95
C LYS A 224 -46.58 11.43 -6.72
N GLN A 225 -46.13 11.84 -7.90
CA GLN A 225 -46.87 12.77 -8.75
C GLN A 225 -48.20 12.17 -9.25
N THR A 226 -48.21 10.89 -9.61
CA THR A 226 -49.44 10.16 -9.98
C THR A 226 -50.42 10.11 -8.81
N GLN A 227 -49.95 9.74 -7.61
CA GLN A 227 -50.79 9.71 -6.40
C GLN A 227 -51.41 11.08 -6.08
N ILE A 228 -50.64 12.17 -6.18
CA ILE A 228 -51.15 13.53 -5.99
C ILE A 228 -52.25 13.86 -7.01
N THR A 229 -52.10 13.40 -8.25
CA THR A 229 -53.07 13.65 -9.32
C THR A 229 -54.35 12.86 -9.09
N GLU A 230 -54.26 11.60 -8.68
CA GLU A 230 -55.40 10.76 -8.30
C GLU A 230 -56.18 11.34 -7.12
N LEU A 231 -55.49 11.75 -6.04
CA LEU A 231 -56.12 12.37 -4.87
C LEU A 231 -56.84 13.69 -5.22
N LYS A 232 -56.24 14.51 -6.10
CA LYS A 232 -56.90 15.74 -6.59
C LYS A 232 -58.20 15.43 -7.35
N GLN A 233 -58.20 14.36 -8.15
CA GLN A 233 -59.38 13.94 -8.87
C GLN A 233 -60.47 13.40 -7.94
N GLU A 234 -60.08 12.67 -6.89
CA GLU A 234 -60.99 12.19 -5.85
C GLU A 234 -61.64 13.35 -5.08
N ILE A 235 -60.85 14.32 -4.64
CA ILE A 235 -61.36 15.54 -3.97
C ILE A 235 -62.37 16.27 -4.88
N LEU A 236 -62.03 16.47 -6.16
CA LEU A 236 -62.91 17.12 -7.12
C LEU A 236 -64.24 16.37 -7.30
N ASN A 237 -64.21 15.03 -7.28
CA ASN A 237 -65.41 14.21 -7.37
C ASN A 237 -66.26 14.31 -6.09
N GLN A 238 -65.63 14.32 -4.91
CA GLN A 238 -66.32 14.51 -3.63
C GLN A 238 -66.98 15.90 -3.54
N GLU A 239 -66.30 16.96 -3.97
CA GLU A 239 -66.87 18.32 -4.02
C GLU A 239 -68.12 18.38 -4.91
N LYS A 240 -68.07 17.79 -6.11
CA LYS A 240 -69.23 17.70 -7.01
C LYS A 240 -70.39 16.92 -6.40
N GLN A 241 -70.12 15.88 -5.63
CA GLN A 241 -71.15 15.09 -4.98
C GLN A 241 -71.81 15.87 -3.83
N GLN A 242 -71.02 16.57 -3.02
CA GLN A 242 -71.53 17.47 -1.98
C GLN A 242 -72.40 18.59 -2.56
N ASP A 243 -72.04 19.14 -3.72
CA ASP A 243 -72.85 20.17 -4.38
C ASP A 243 -74.19 19.62 -4.89
N LYS A 244 -74.22 18.38 -5.41
CA LYS A 244 -75.49 17.71 -5.77
C LYS A 244 -76.36 17.45 -4.54
N GLU A 245 -75.79 16.98 -3.44
CA GLU A 245 -76.51 16.74 -2.18
C GLU A 245 -77.07 18.06 -1.62
N LYS A 246 -76.31 19.16 -1.69
CA LYS A 246 -76.79 20.50 -1.32
C LYS A 246 -77.97 20.95 -2.20
N GLN A 247 -77.96 20.65 -3.50
CA GLN A 247 -79.08 20.95 -4.40
C GLN A 247 -80.32 20.12 -4.07
N GLN A 248 -80.19 18.80 -3.89
CA GLN A 248 -81.30 17.94 -3.48
C GLN A 248 -81.90 18.35 -2.13
N ASN A 249 -81.06 18.66 -1.14
CA ASN A 249 -81.54 19.14 0.17
C ASN A 249 -82.31 20.47 0.04
N LYS A 250 -81.91 21.38 -0.86
CA LYS A 250 -82.67 22.60 -1.13
C LYS A 250 -84.05 22.31 -1.74
N GLU A 251 -84.15 21.35 -2.66
CA GLU A 251 -85.43 20.94 -3.25
C GLU A 251 -86.36 20.30 -2.21
N ILE A 252 -85.83 19.45 -1.31
CA ILE A 252 -86.60 18.85 -0.21
C ILE A 252 -87.16 19.94 0.72
N ILE A 253 -86.36 20.93 1.10
CA ILE A 253 -86.80 22.05 1.96
C ILE A 253 -87.89 22.89 1.30
N ILE A 254 -87.86 23.06 -0.03
CA ILE A 254 -88.89 23.82 -0.76
C ILE A 254 -90.22 23.04 -0.82
N ASN A 255 -90.20 21.72 -0.99
CA ASN A 255 -91.41 20.89 -1.02
C ASN A 255 -92.04 20.66 0.36
N GLU A 256 -91.27 20.68 1.45
CA GLU A 256 -91.81 20.48 2.81
C GLU A 256 -92.48 21.75 3.40
N ASN A 257 -92.33 22.92 2.78
CA ASN A 257 -92.95 24.18 3.25
C ASN A 257 -94.46 24.31 2.92
N GLU A 258 -95.08 23.34 2.22
CA GLU A 258 -96.53 23.33 1.93
C GLU A 258 -97.35 22.43 2.87
N GLN A 259 -96.72 21.69 3.78
CA GLN A 259 -97.41 20.94 4.83
C GLN A 259 -97.09 21.53 6.20
N VAL A 260 -98.14 21.90 6.96
CA VAL A 260 -98.06 22.34 8.35
C VAL A 260 -97.51 21.21 9.20
N LEU A 261 -96.19 21.15 9.29
CA LEU A 261 -95.45 20.21 10.10
C LEU A 261 -95.49 20.66 11.56
N ASN A 262 -95.75 19.69 12.44
CA ASN A 262 -95.78 19.87 13.88
C ASN A 262 -94.38 20.32 14.37
N ASP A 263 -94.31 21.38 15.19
CA ASP A 263 -93.06 22.03 15.65
C ASP A 263 -92.03 21.06 16.26
N GLN A 264 -92.51 19.92 16.76
CA GLN A 264 -91.68 18.88 17.35
C GLN A 264 -90.86 18.09 16.31
N GLU A 265 -91.42 17.85 15.12
CA GLU A 265 -90.73 17.12 14.05
C GLU A 265 -89.69 18.02 13.33
N LEU A 266 -89.99 19.31 13.22
CA LEU A 266 -89.07 20.32 12.70
C LEU A 266 -87.82 20.47 13.58
N ASN A 267 -88.00 20.50 14.91
CA ASN A 267 -86.88 20.59 15.85
C ASN A 267 -85.96 19.37 15.80
N GLU A 268 -86.52 18.17 15.64
CA GLU A 268 -85.70 16.96 15.55
C GLU A 268 -84.93 16.88 14.22
N LYS A 269 -85.55 17.28 13.10
CA LYS A 269 -84.83 17.44 11.81
C LYS A 269 -83.70 18.47 11.92
N LEU A 270 -83.92 19.60 12.59
CA LEU A 270 -82.89 20.62 12.83
C LEU A 270 -81.76 20.11 13.73
N ARG A 271 -82.05 19.25 14.71
CA ARG A 271 -81.03 18.61 15.56
C ARG A 271 -80.14 17.68 14.74
N VAL A 272 -80.73 16.80 13.93
CA VAL A 272 -80.00 15.86 13.06
C VAL A 272 -79.15 16.61 12.02
N LEU A 273 -79.66 17.70 11.44
CA LEU A 273 -78.89 18.58 10.54
C LEU A 273 -77.69 19.21 11.26
N ARG A 274 -77.87 19.71 12.49
CA ARG A 274 -76.77 20.27 13.28
C ARG A 274 -75.68 19.25 13.60
N GLU A 275 -76.08 18.02 13.95
CA GLU A 275 -75.13 16.93 14.20
C GLU A 275 -74.35 16.54 12.92
N LYS A 276 -75.01 16.47 11.77
CA LYS A 276 -74.33 16.24 10.48
C LYS A 276 -73.34 17.35 10.13
N VAL A 277 -73.71 18.62 10.30
CA VAL A 277 -72.82 19.76 10.04
C VAL A 277 -71.60 19.70 10.95
N ASN A 278 -71.77 19.46 12.26
CA ASN A 278 -70.66 19.31 13.19
C ASN A 278 -69.73 18.14 12.81
N LEU A 279 -70.29 17.01 12.38
CA LEU A 279 -69.49 15.85 11.96
C LEU A 279 -68.64 16.18 10.71
N GLN A 280 -69.22 16.93 9.78
CA GLN A 280 -68.56 17.35 8.55
C GLN A 280 -67.48 18.41 8.80
N ASP A 281 -67.72 19.37 9.70
CA ASP A 281 -66.72 20.35 10.12
C ASP A 281 -65.51 19.67 10.79
N ASN A 282 -65.77 18.68 11.67
CA ASN A 282 -64.70 17.88 12.28
C ASN A 282 -63.88 17.10 11.24
N LEU A 283 -64.53 16.56 10.21
CA LEU A 283 -63.84 15.83 9.13
C LEU A 283 -62.97 16.78 8.29
N VAL A 284 -63.47 17.99 8.01
CA VAL A 284 -62.72 19.03 7.28
C VAL A 284 -61.49 19.46 8.10
N ASP A 285 -61.63 19.67 9.41
CA ASP A 285 -60.51 20.03 10.28
C ASP A 285 -59.46 18.91 10.36
N GLN A 286 -59.89 17.65 10.45
CA GLN A 286 -58.98 16.51 10.42
C GLN A 286 -58.20 16.43 9.10
N LYS A 287 -58.88 16.63 7.96
CA LYS A 287 -58.23 16.65 6.64
C LYS A 287 -57.28 17.84 6.47
N ARG A 288 -57.61 18.99 7.07
CA ARG A 288 -56.74 20.17 7.08
C ARG A 288 -55.44 19.92 7.85
N LEU A 289 -55.51 19.26 9.00
CA LEU A 289 -54.33 18.86 9.78
C LEU A 289 -53.46 17.85 9.03
N GLU A 290 -54.06 16.91 8.28
CA GLU A 290 -53.34 15.96 7.44
C GLU A 290 -52.56 16.69 6.33
N VAL A 291 -53.18 17.68 5.68
CA VAL A 291 -52.52 18.52 4.66
C VAL A 291 -51.37 19.34 5.27
N ASP A 292 -51.57 19.99 6.42
CA ASP A 292 -50.53 20.78 7.09
C ASP A 292 -49.33 19.90 7.49
N SER A 293 -49.57 18.67 7.93
CA SER A 293 -48.53 17.68 8.25
C SER A 293 -47.72 17.28 7.00
N LEU A 294 -48.39 17.00 5.89
CA LEU A 294 -47.74 16.67 4.62
C LEU A 294 -46.93 17.84 4.05
N GLU A 295 -47.45 19.08 4.15
CA GLU A 295 -46.70 20.28 3.77
C GLU A 295 -45.44 20.47 4.62
N HIS A 296 -45.54 20.27 5.95
CA HIS A 296 -44.39 20.38 6.83
C HIS A 296 -43.31 19.36 6.48
N LYS A 297 -43.71 18.12 6.20
CA LYS A 297 -42.80 17.06 5.74
C LYS A 297 -42.12 17.43 4.43
N ALA A 298 -42.89 17.90 3.43
CA ALA A 298 -42.32 18.32 2.14
C ALA A 298 -41.33 19.50 2.28
N ARG A 299 -41.58 20.45 3.19
CA ARG A 299 -40.63 21.55 3.48
C ARG A 299 -39.34 21.04 4.14
N THR A 300 -39.44 20.01 4.98
CA THR A 300 -38.28 19.39 5.64
C THR A 300 -37.44 18.65 4.61
N ASP A 301 -38.06 17.80 3.79
CA ASP A 301 -37.39 17.07 2.70
C ASP A 301 -36.68 18.04 1.73
N ASN A 302 -37.30 19.19 1.40
CA ASN A 302 -36.67 20.22 0.55
C ASN A 302 -35.45 20.90 1.20
N ARG A 303 -35.44 21.08 2.53
CA ARG A 303 -34.24 21.60 3.22
C ARG A 303 -33.11 20.59 3.18
N ASP A 304 -33.41 19.31 3.36
CA ASP A 304 -32.41 18.24 3.32
C ASP A 304 -31.79 18.14 1.92
N VAL A 305 -32.61 18.21 0.87
CA VAL A 305 -32.13 18.29 -0.52
C VAL A 305 -31.23 19.51 -0.75
N TYR A 306 -31.57 20.66 -0.18
CA TYR A 306 -30.74 21.86 -0.28
C TYR A 306 -29.38 21.68 0.42
N HIS A 307 -29.38 21.11 1.63
CA HIS A 307 -28.14 20.80 2.37
C HIS A 307 -27.26 19.78 1.64
N LEU A 308 -27.83 18.72 1.10
CA LEU A 308 -27.08 17.74 0.30
C LEU A 308 -26.48 18.36 -0.95
N ARG A 309 -27.21 19.26 -1.61
CA ARG A 309 -26.68 20.04 -2.75
C ARG A 309 -25.54 20.98 -2.33
N GLU A 310 -25.66 21.61 -1.17
CA GLU A 310 -24.61 22.47 -0.62
C GLU A 310 -23.34 21.68 -0.28
N ILE A 311 -23.48 20.47 0.28
CA ILE A 311 -22.36 19.55 0.55
C ILE A 311 -21.70 19.11 -0.77
N ALA A 312 -22.50 18.76 -1.78
CA ALA A 312 -21.98 18.39 -3.10
C ALA A 312 -21.19 19.55 -3.76
N HIS A 313 -21.63 20.80 -3.59
CA HIS A 313 -20.89 21.97 -4.08
C HIS A 313 -19.67 22.35 -3.22
N LYS A 314 -19.66 22.03 -1.92
CA LYS A 314 -18.55 22.30 -1.01
C LYS A 314 -17.48 21.21 -1.02
N SER A 315 -17.76 20.05 -1.60
CA SER A 315 -16.75 19.02 -1.85
C SER A 315 -15.77 19.57 -2.91
N PRO A 316 -14.51 19.87 -2.56
CA PRO A 316 -13.57 20.47 -3.50
C PRO A 316 -13.37 19.55 -4.70
N GLN A 317 -13.37 20.12 -5.92
CA GLN A 317 -12.88 19.46 -7.11
C GLN A 317 -11.42 19.04 -6.88
N ILE A 318 -11.19 17.80 -6.45
CA ILE A 318 -9.86 17.20 -6.28
C ILE A 318 -9.34 16.64 -7.62
N SER A 319 -10.09 16.75 -8.72
CA SER A 319 -9.72 16.22 -10.03
C SER A 319 -9.53 17.33 -11.08
N SER A 320 -8.55 18.23 -10.93
CA SER A 320 -8.01 19.05 -12.04
C SER A 320 -6.75 19.86 -11.72
N ALA A 321 -5.84 19.35 -10.88
CA ALA A 321 -4.54 19.99 -10.64
C ALA A 321 -3.37 19.03 -10.87
N SER A 322 -3.29 18.47 -12.07
CA SER A 322 -2.04 17.92 -12.61
C SER A 322 -2.19 17.76 -14.12
N ASN A 323 -1.73 18.76 -14.87
CA ASN A 323 -1.19 18.68 -16.25
C ASN A 323 -1.42 20.00 -16.99
N SER A 324 -0.52 20.96 -16.81
CA SER A 324 -0.09 21.87 -17.89
C SER A 324 1.05 22.74 -17.40
N ASP A 325 2.29 22.26 -17.53
CA ASP A 325 3.46 23.12 -17.64
C ASP A 325 4.42 22.43 -18.59
N ASP A 326 4.22 22.67 -19.89
CA ASP A 326 5.29 22.69 -20.88
C ASP A 326 4.79 23.34 -22.18
N MET A 327 5.71 24.06 -22.82
CA MET A 327 5.62 24.69 -24.16
C MET A 327 4.85 26.01 -24.33
N LYS A 328 5.57 27.15 -24.21
CA LYS A 328 6.21 27.88 -25.35
C LYS A 328 6.47 29.36 -25.02
N GLN A 329 7.75 29.74 -25.06
CA GLN A 329 8.23 31.10 -25.35
C GLN A 329 8.36 31.27 -26.88
N ASN A 330 7.80 32.34 -27.46
CA ASN A 330 8.52 33.39 -28.21
C ASN A 330 7.61 34.26 -29.09
N HIS A 331 7.84 35.58 -29.00
CA HIS A 331 7.60 36.69 -29.96
C HIS A 331 6.14 36.95 -30.41
N GLN A 332 5.61 38.18 -30.49
CA GLN A 332 6.17 39.42 -31.04
C GLN A 332 5.32 40.66 -30.61
N GLN A 333 5.95 41.84 -30.54
CA GLN A 333 5.39 43.22 -30.67
C GLN A 333 4.46 43.35 -31.90
N GLU A 334 3.55 44.31 -32.08
CA GLU A 334 3.38 45.72 -31.68
C GLU A 334 1.96 46.18 -32.09
N ASP A 335 1.55 47.39 -31.66
CA ASP A 335 0.50 48.29 -32.18
C ASP A 335 -0.99 47.82 -32.18
N GLU A 336 -2.04 48.63 -32.03
CA GLU A 336 -2.22 50.06 -32.25
C GLU A 336 -3.48 50.59 -31.51
N GLU A 337 -3.58 51.91 -31.45
CA GLU A 337 -4.57 52.75 -30.79
C GLU A 337 -6.04 52.70 -31.29
N ALA A 338 -6.89 53.26 -30.43
CA ALA A 338 -8.12 54.03 -30.72
C ALA A 338 -9.43 53.30 -31.05
N LYS A 339 -10.44 53.46 -30.17
CA LYS A 339 -11.52 54.47 -30.36
C LYS A 339 -12.57 54.46 -29.24
N LEU A 340 -12.78 55.68 -28.76
CA LEU A 340 -13.93 56.32 -28.13
C LEU A 340 -15.34 55.72 -28.26
N SER A 341 -16.13 56.05 -27.22
CA SER A 341 -17.59 56.30 -27.17
C SER A 341 -18.48 55.06 -27.31
N ASP A 342 -19.43 54.76 -26.43
CA ASP A 342 -20.59 55.61 -26.11
C ASP A 342 -21.44 55.00 -24.96
N LYS A 343 -22.30 55.84 -24.37
CA LYS A 343 -23.46 55.56 -23.48
C LYS A 343 -23.24 55.52 -21.97
N ALA A 344 -23.07 56.71 -21.43
CA ALA A 344 -23.75 57.11 -20.19
C ALA A 344 -25.25 57.38 -20.49
N GLY A 345 -26.16 56.80 -19.71
CA GLY A 345 -27.57 57.18 -19.75
C GLY A 345 -28.53 56.18 -19.11
N LYS A 346 -29.15 56.61 -18.00
CA LYS A 346 -30.33 56.06 -17.29
C LYS A 346 -30.06 55.02 -16.19
N GLU A 347 -29.75 55.52 -14.99
CA GLU A 347 -30.32 54.93 -13.76
C GLU A 347 -30.37 55.94 -12.60
N LYS A 348 -31.18 56.97 -12.76
CA LYS A 348 -31.74 57.77 -11.66
C LYS A 348 -33.22 57.92 -11.97
N ASP A 349 -34.05 57.13 -11.30
CA ASP A 349 -35.45 57.40 -10.95
C ASP A 349 -36.13 56.12 -10.45
N LYS A 350 -35.80 55.68 -9.23
CA LYS A 350 -36.68 54.78 -8.45
C LYS A 350 -36.35 54.77 -6.95
N LYS A 351 -36.19 55.95 -6.37
CA LYS A 351 -35.98 56.10 -4.91
C LYS A 351 -36.82 57.24 -4.32
N GLU A 352 -38.09 57.33 -4.71
CA GLU A 352 -39.01 58.26 -4.03
C GLU A 352 -40.47 57.83 -4.15
N LYS A 353 -40.79 56.58 -3.73
CA LYS A 353 -42.19 56.19 -3.59
C LYS A 353 -42.46 55.07 -2.58
N ASP A 354 -41.70 54.97 -1.48
CA ASP A 354 -41.97 53.99 -0.41
C ASP A 354 -41.88 54.59 1.01
N LYS A 355 -42.21 55.89 1.17
CA LYS A 355 -42.14 56.58 2.47
C LYS A 355 -43.47 57.17 2.97
N LYS A 356 -44.62 56.74 2.43
CA LYS A 356 -45.94 57.27 2.85
C LYS A 356 -47.03 56.25 3.17
N GLU A 357 -46.65 55.02 3.50
CA GLU A 357 -47.60 54.01 3.97
C GLU A 357 -47.06 53.29 5.22
N LYS A 358 -46.66 54.08 6.23
CA LYS A 358 -46.17 53.53 7.52
C LYS A 358 -46.78 54.17 8.78
N ASP A 359 -47.78 55.05 8.63
CA ASP A 359 -48.35 55.82 9.75
C ASP A 359 -49.83 55.55 10.05
N ARG A 360 -50.45 54.49 9.52
CA ARG A 360 -51.81 54.09 9.91
C ARG A 360 -51.91 52.59 10.23
N LYS A 361 -51.48 52.22 11.44
CA LYS A 361 -52.03 51.11 12.26
C LYS A 361 -51.19 50.93 13.54
N LYS A 362 -51.38 51.84 14.50
CA LYS A 362 -50.99 51.64 15.91
C LYS A 362 -52.21 51.84 16.79
N GLN A 363 -53.02 50.80 16.88
CA GLN A 363 -53.79 50.44 18.07
C GLN A 363 -53.75 48.91 18.09
N LYS A 364 -52.80 48.36 18.84
CA LYS A 364 -52.64 46.92 19.08
C LYS A 364 -53.02 46.67 20.53
N ASP A 365 -53.91 45.71 20.72
CA ASP A 365 -54.39 45.28 22.03
C ASP A 365 -53.24 44.89 22.97
N PRO A 366 -53.22 45.40 24.22
CA PRO A 366 -52.18 45.09 25.20
C PRO A 366 -52.11 43.61 25.61
N LYS A 367 -53.10 42.79 25.22
CA LYS A 367 -53.07 41.33 25.46
C LYS A 367 -52.17 40.54 24.50
N LYS A 368 -51.79 41.10 23.34
CA LYS A 368 -50.97 40.38 22.34
C LYS A 368 -49.46 40.52 22.60
N GLU A 369 -49.03 41.62 23.23
CA GLU A 369 -47.64 41.84 23.63
C GLU A 369 -47.25 40.98 24.84
N GLN A 370 -48.11 40.84 25.85
CA GLN A 370 -47.82 39.95 26.99
C GLN A 370 -47.69 38.47 26.59
N LYS A 371 -48.43 38.01 25.57
CA LYS A 371 -48.31 36.63 25.07
C LYS A 371 -47.01 36.41 24.29
N GLN A 372 -46.61 37.39 23.47
CA GLN A 372 -45.32 37.32 22.75
C GLN A 372 -44.13 37.41 23.69
N GLU A 373 -44.20 38.19 24.76
CA GLU A 373 -43.12 38.31 25.73
C GLU A 373 -42.95 37.05 26.58
N LYS A 374 -44.06 36.42 27.00
CA LYS A 374 -44.03 35.10 27.66
C LYS A 374 -43.47 34.00 26.75
N GLU A 375 -43.83 33.98 25.47
CA GLU A 375 -43.31 32.98 24.53
C GLU A 375 -41.81 33.16 24.23
N LYS A 376 -41.34 34.43 24.24
CA LYS A 376 -39.93 34.76 24.06
C LYS A 376 -39.09 34.43 25.30
N GLN A 377 -39.65 34.56 26.51
CA GLN A 377 -39.02 34.12 27.75
C GLN A 377 -38.95 32.59 27.83
N LEU A 378 -40.04 31.89 27.49
CA LEU A 378 -40.08 30.42 27.50
C LEU A 378 -39.07 29.79 26.52
N LYS A 379 -38.91 30.37 25.32
CA LYS A 379 -37.87 29.92 24.37
C LYS A 379 -36.46 30.13 24.90
N LYS A 380 -36.20 31.24 25.60
CA LYS A 380 -34.89 31.54 26.19
C LYS A 380 -34.54 30.61 27.35
N GLU A 381 -35.54 30.17 28.09
CA GLU A 381 -35.40 29.24 29.21
C GLU A 381 -35.15 27.80 28.71
N GLN A 382 -35.91 27.36 27.71
CA GLN A 382 -35.68 26.06 27.04
C GLN A 382 -34.30 25.96 26.38
N GLU A 383 -33.80 27.05 25.79
CA GLU A 383 -32.47 27.10 25.19
C GLU A 383 -31.36 27.01 26.24
N LYS A 384 -31.55 27.65 27.41
CA LYS A 384 -30.62 27.52 28.55
C LYS A 384 -30.62 26.12 29.15
N GLU A 385 -31.79 25.51 29.34
CA GLU A 385 -31.88 24.14 29.84
C GLU A 385 -31.24 23.13 28.88
N ALA A 386 -31.46 23.28 27.56
CA ALA A 386 -30.82 22.45 26.55
C ALA A 386 -29.29 22.59 26.54
N GLN A 387 -28.77 23.78 26.88
CA GLN A 387 -27.34 24.03 26.98
C GLN A 387 -26.72 23.38 28.23
N VAL A 388 -27.41 23.46 29.37
CA VAL A 388 -26.99 22.80 30.63
C VAL A 388 -27.03 21.27 30.51
N VAL A 389 -28.04 20.71 29.84
CA VAL A 389 -28.12 19.26 29.60
C VAL A 389 -27.02 18.77 28.63
N LYS A 390 -26.59 19.61 27.68
CA LYS A 390 -25.44 19.30 26.81
C LYS A 390 -24.13 19.30 27.60
N GLU A 391 -23.89 20.29 28.45
CA GLU A 391 -22.67 20.33 29.29
C GLU A 391 -22.60 19.18 30.30
N GLN A 392 -23.73 18.81 30.92
CA GLN A 392 -23.78 17.66 31.84
C GLN A 392 -23.55 16.32 31.12
N LYS A 393 -24.02 16.15 29.87
CA LYS A 393 -23.75 14.95 29.08
C LYS A 393 -22.29 14.83 28.64
N VAL A 394 -21.63 15.94 28.35
CA VAL A 394 -20.19 15.96 28.03
C VAL A 394 -19.36 15.57 29.27
N GLN A 395 -19.70 16.09 30.45
CA GLN A 395 -18.98 15.75 31.68
C GLN A 395 -19.19 14.30 32.16
N GLN A 396 -20.34 13.67 31.88
CA GLN A 396 -20.58 12.26 32.21
C GLN A 396 -19.95 11.26 31.24
N GLN A 397 -19.68 11.65 29.98
CA GLN A 397 -19.01 10.76 29.03
C GLN A 397 -17.49 10.65 29.27
N ASP A 398 -16.85 11.67 29.82
CA ASP A 398 -15.41 11.66 30.06
C ASP A 398 -14.97 10.74 31.21
N ALA A 399 -15.86 10.45 32.18
CA ALA A 399 -15.52 9.65 33.36
C ALA A 399 -15.25 8.15 33.06
N ASN A 400 -15.66 7.64 31.90
CA ASN A 400 -15.47 6.23 31.51
C ASN A 400 -14.44 6.04 30.39
N THR A 401 -13.75 7.09 29.95
CA THR A 401 -12.74 6.96 28.91
C THR A 401 -11.49 6.33 29.52
N PRO A 402 -11.00 5.19 28.98
CA PRO A 402 -9.80 4.56 29.51
C PRO A 402 -8.60 5.50 29.44
N SER A 403 -7.93 5.69 30.58
CA SER A 403 -6.73 6.53 30.70
C SER A 403 -5.52 5.81 30.10
N ILE A 404 -4.81 6.48 29.19
CA ILE A 404 -3.58 5.99 28.57
C ILE A 404 -2.42 6.34 29.50
N ARG A 405 -1.70 5.33 29.99
CA ARG A 405 -0.50 5.54 30.80
C ARG A 405 0.70 5.81 29.91
N THR A 406 1.57 6.70 30.37
CA THR A 406 2.80 7.03 29.68
C THR A 406 3.99 6.38 30.38
N GLU A 407 4.77 5.63 29.61
CA GLU A 407 6.07 5.13 30.05
C GLU A 407 7.14 5.89 29.26
N ILE A 408 7.83 6.78 29.97
CA ILE A 408 8.80 7.67 29.35
C ILE A 408 10.15 6.95 29.31
N GLN A 409 10.65 6.69 28.11
CA GLN A 409 12.03 6.26 27.92
C GLN A 409 12.87 7.50 27.61
N ILE A 410 13.26 8.23 28.66
CA ILE A 410 14.22 9.33 28.53
C ILE A 410 15.59 8.70 28.33
N ALA A 411 16.19 8.98 27.19
CA ALA A 411 17.59 8.69 26.99
C ALA A 411 18.21 9.70 26.05
N ASP A 412 19.52 9.90 26.20
CA ASP A 412 20.28 10.70 25.27
C ASP A 412 20.40 9.93 23.95
N PHE A 413 19.85 10.51 22.88
CA PHE A 413 19.91 9.97 21.51
C PHE A 413 20.97 10.66 20.65
N ARG A 414 21.74 11.60 21.21
CA ARG A 414 22.68 12.40 20.41
C ARG A 414 23.76 11.54 19.78
N GLY A 415 23.94 11.71 18.46
CA GLY A 415 25.02 11.08 17.70
C GLY A 415 24.90 9.57 17.52
N VAL A 416 23.74 8.96 17.81
CA VAL A 416 23.56 7.49 17.71
C VAL A 416 22.36 7.11 16.85
N VAL A 417 22.50 6.01 16.12
CA VAL A 417 21.35 5.30 15.56
C VAL A 417 20.74 4.44 16.65
N SER A 418 19.48 4.68 16.99
CA SER A 418 18.76 3.97 18.05
C SER A 418 17.48 3.35 17.52
N ARG A 419 17.13 2.17 18.03
CA ARG A 419 15.83 1.53 17.76
C ARG A 419 15.07 1.34 19.06
N ILE A 420 13.78 1.61 19.00
CA ILE A 420 12.86 1.48 20.12
C ILE A 420 11.72 0.59 19.63
N LEU A 421 11.46 -0.48 20.35
CA LEU A 421 10.44 -1.47 20.03
C LEU A 421 9.41 -1.48 21.16
N ALA A 422 8.16 -1.16 20.86
CA ALA A 422 7.04 -1.29 21.78
C ALA A 422 6.13 -2.44 21.35
N VAL A 423 5.77 -3.29 22.30
CA VAL A 423 4.81 -4.38 22.12
C VAL A 423 3.51 -3.97 22.79
N LEU A 424 2.46 -3.80 21.98
CA LEU A 424 1.17 -3.25 22.40
C LEU A 424 0.02 -4.17 21.99
N LYS A 425 -1.08 -4.18 22.76
CA LYS A 425 -2.31 -4.88 22.33
C LYS A 425 -2.98 -4.09 21.22
N THR A 426 -3.20 -4.72 20.07
CA THR A 426 -3.71 -4.06 18.86
C THR A 426 -5.10 -3.44 19.04
N LYS A 427 -5.92 -3.96 19.95
CA LYS A 427 -7.28 -3.46 20.24
C LYS A 427 -7.33 -2.33 21.28
N GLN A 428 -6.22 -2.02 21.94
CA GLN A 428 -6.16 -1.00 22.99
C GLN A 428 -5.55 0.28 22.43
N ASP A 429 -5.99 1.43 22.95
CA ASP A 429 -5.37 2.71 22.58
C ASP A 429 -3.94 2.78 23.14
N GLY A 430 -3.03 3.24 22.31
CA GLY A 430 -1.61 3.34 22.63
C GLY A 430 -0.80 3.84 21.44
N GLY A 431 0.53 3.79 21.57
CA GLY A 431 1.41 4.31 20.53
C GLY A 431 2.86 4.53 20.95
N ILE A 432 3.61 5.13 20.05
CA ILE A 432 4.96 5.68 20.31
C ILE A 432 4.94 7.15 19.88
N ALA A 433 5.41 8.04 20.74
CA ALA A 433 5.56 9.46 20.46
C ALA A 433 7.03 9.89 20.51
N VAL A 434 7.42 10.76 19.59
CA VAL A 434 8.69 11.49 19.59
C VAL A 434 8.34 12.96 19.81
N VAL A 435 8.74 13.50 20.96
CA VAL A 435 8.44 14.89 21.33
C VAL A 435 9.73 15.62 21.70
N SER A 436 9.73 16.94 21.66
CA SER A 436 10.85 17.73 22.19
C SER A 436 11.05 17.44 23.67
N SER A 437 12.29 17.41 24.14
CA SER A 437 12.62 17.27 25.58
C SER A 437 12.01 18.38 26.44
N SER A 438 11.64 19.51 25.84
CA SER A 438 10.98 20.63 26.54
C SER A 438 9.48 20.41 26.79
N VAL A 439 8.85 19.43 26.13
CA VAL A 439 7.42 19.16 26.27
C VAL A 439 7.19 18.30 27.51
N ASN A 440 6.42 18.79 28.47
CA ASN A 440 6.02 17.98 29.61
C ASN A 440 4.88 17.05 29.19
N VAL A 441 5.11 15.74 29.18
CA VAL A 441 4.10 14.74 28.85
C VAL A 441 3.48 14.20 30.14
N PRO A 442 2.17 14.43 30.39
CA PRO A 442 1.46 13.87 31.54
C PRO A 442 1.64 12.35 31.68
N LYS A 443 1.61 11.86 32.93
CA LYS A 443 1.65 10.41 33.24
C LYS A 443 0.43 9.65 32.71
N GLU A 444 -0.68 10.37 32.57
CA GLU A 444 -1.97 9.87 32.16
C GLU A 444 -2.57 10.84 31.14
N LEU A 445 -3.10 10.31 30.04
CA LEU A 445 -3.59 11.06 28.89
C LEU A 445 -4.89 10.44 28.37
N SER A 446 -5.80 11.28 27.87
CA SER A 446 -6.87 10.78 27.00
C SER A 446 -6.32 10.46 25.60
N LYS A 447 -7.04 9.65 24.82
CA LYS A 447 -6.69 9.40 23.40
C LYS A 447 -6.58 10.69 22.59
N ASN A 448 -7.48 11.65 22.83
CA ASN A 448 -7.47 12.93 22.13
C ASN A 448 -6.25 13.77 22.51
N ASP A 449 -5.85 13.76 23.78
CA ASP A 449 -4.65 14.48 24.24
C ASP A 449 -3.38 13.83 23.68
N MET A 450 -3.33 12.50 23.62
CA MET A 450 -2.25 11.76 22.96
C MET A 450 -2.07 12.19 21.50
N ILE A 451 -3.15 12.25 20.72
CA ILE A 451 -3.09 12.67 19.29
C ILE A 451 -2.60 14.12 19.17
N LYS A 452 -2.97 14.98 20.12
CA LYS A 452 -2.63 16.42 20.13
C LYS A 452 -1.26 16.73 20.74
N LEU A 453 -0.46 15.74 21.15
CA LEU A 453 0.89 15.99 21.65
C LEU A 453 1.71 16.77 20.61
N LYS A 454 2.49 17.74 21.10
CA LYS A 454 3.43 18.50 20.27
C LYS A 454 4.64 17.63 19.94
N GLY A 455 4.61 17.06 18.74
CA GLY A 455 5.63 16.16 18.19
C GLY A 455 5.03 15.19 17.20
N ILE A 456 5.71 14.06 16.99
CA ILE A 456 5.23 12.96 16.15
C ILE A 456 4.60 11.90 17.05
N VAL A 457 3.42 11.39 16.69
CA VAL A 457 2.73 10.35 17.44
C VAL A 457 2.24 9.27 16.48
N PHE A 458 2.71 8.04 16.64
CA PHE A 458 2.14 6.88 15.98
C PHE A 458 1.12 6.22 16.92
N VAL A 459 -0.13 6.08 16.48
CA VAL A 459 -1.28 5.67 17.30
C VAL A 459 -1.88 4.34 16.82
N ILE A 460 -2.23 3.48 17.78
CA ILE A 460 -3.08 2.29 17.61
C ILE A 460 -4.39 2.47 18.39
N PRO A 461 -5.51 1.79 18.01
CA PRO A 461 -5.66 0.74 16.98
C PRO A 461 -5.68 1.25 15.54
N GLU A 462 -5.66 2.57 15.33
CA GLU A 462 -5.88 3.17 14.01
C GLU A 462 -4.71 3.02 13.02
N PHE A 463 -3.54 2.63 13.52
CA PHE A 463 -2.29 2.56 12.75
C PHE A 463 -2.08 3.84 11.95
N ALA A 464 -2.05 4.96 12.66
CA ALA A 464 -2.00 6.31 12.10
C ALA A 464 -0.85 7.11 12.71
N LEU A 465 -0.19 7.91 11.86
CA LEU A 465 0.90 8.81 12.25
C LEU A 465 0.38 10.25 12.22
N TYR A 466 0.52 10.94 13.34
CA TYR A 466 0.17 12.34 13.50
C TYR A 466 1.43 13.16 13.77
N MET A 467 1.42 14.43 13.35
CA MET A 467 2.41 15.42 13.74
C MET A 467 1.67 16.67 14.22
N ASN A 468 1.85 17.04 15.50
CA ASN A 468 1.17 18.16 16.12
C ASN A 468 -0.37 18.10 15.95
N GLY A 469 -0.96 16.91 16.07
CA GLY A 469 -2.39 16.68 15.86
C GLY A 469 -2.85 16.58 14.40
N ILE A 470 -1.96 16.81 13.42
CA ILE A 470 -2.28 16.71 11.99
C ILE A 470 -1.96 15.29 11.51
N LEU A 471 -2.94 14.62 10.90
CA LEU A 471 -2.75 13.28 10.32
C LEU A 471 -1.80 13.35 9.11
N LEU A 472 -0.67 12.64 9.20
CA LEU A 472 0.31 12.53 8.11
C LEU A 472 0.13 11.24 7.29
N TRP A 473 -0.20 10.14 7.97
CA TRP A 473 -0.32 8.83 7.35
C TRP A 473 -1.31 7.96 8.12
N LYS A 474 -2.04 7.09 7.42
CA LYS A 474 -2.92 6.08 8.03
C LYS A 474 -2.88 4.81 7.22
N ARG A 475 -2.68 3.66 7.88
CA ARG A 475 -2.72 2.35 7.23
C ARG A 475 -4.11 2.12 6.65
N LYS A 476 -4.19 1.78 5.35
CA LYS A 476 -5.44 1.32 4.73
C LYS A 476 -5.70 -0.11 5.23
N ILE A 477 -6.49 -0.24 6.29
CA ILE A 477 -6.99 -1.54 6.72
C ILE A 477 -8.14 -1.86 5.77
N SER A 478 -7.96 -2.83 4.87
CA SER A 478 -9.01 -3.25 3.96
C SER A 478 -10.21 -3.71 4.79
N GLU A 479 -11.31 -2.96 4.78
CA GLU A 479 -12.54 -3.27 5.54
C GLU A 479 -13.29 -4.51 4.99
N SER A 480 -12.65 -5.33 4.15
CA SER A 480 -13.26 -6.42 3.37
C SER A 480 -13.70 -7.65 4.19
N GLY A 481 -13.86 -7.54 5.50
CA GLY A 481 -14.13 -8.68 6.39
C GLY A 481 -15.56 -8.83 6.92
N ILE A 482 -16.48 -7.88 6.75
CA ILE A 482 -17.76 -7.90 7.52
C ILE A 482 -19.05 -8.04 6.67
N ALA A 483 -19.00 -7.97 5.35
CA ALA A 483 -20.21 -8.24 4.55
C ALA A 483 -20.35 -9.74 4.22
N GLN A 484 -20.99 -10.52 5.09
CA GLN A 484 -21.46 -11.87 4.78
C GLN A 484 -22.66 -11.79 3.82
N THR A 485 -22.45 -12.06 2.54
CA THR A 485 -23.52 -12.49 1.63
C THR A 485 -23.54 -14.02 1.55
N PRO A 486 -24.69 -14.68 1.77
CA PRO A 486 -24.79 -16.12 1.66
C PRO A 486 -24.90 -16.51 0.19
N SER A 487 -23.83 -16.97 -0.44
CA SER A 487 -23.91 -17.68 -1.71
C SER A 487 -23.23 -19.05 -1.61
N SER A 488 -24.05 -20.06 -1.82
CA SER A 488 -23.73 -21.48 -1.76
C SER A 488 -23.05 -21.93 -3.05
N ILE A 489 -21.71 -21.93 -3.08
CA ILE A 489 -20.94 -22.70 -4.06
C ILE A 489 -19.77 -23.39 -3.33
N PRO A 490 -19.60 -24.72 -3.45
CA PRO A 490 -18.50 -25.43 -2.83
C PRO A 490 -17.21 -25.20 -3.63
N ARG A 491 -16.26 -24.45 -3.07
CA ARG A 491 -14.89 -24.32 -3.60
C ARG A 491 -13.86 -24.83 -2.59
N GLN A 492 -12.86 -25.53 -3.15
CA GLN A 492 -11.76 -26.23 -2.49
C GLN A 492 -10.96 -25.37 -1.51
N PRO A 493 -10.31 -25.99 -0.50
CA PRO A 493 -9.57 -25.28 0.55
C PRO A 493 -8.20 -24.81 0.03
N SER A 494 -8.12 -23.56 -0.43
CA SER A 494 -6.87 -22.81 -0.43
C SER A 494 -6.79 -21.98 0.85
N SER A 495 -5.71 -22.17 1.60
CA SER A 495 -5.41 -21.52 2.88
C SER A 495 -5.25 -20.01 2.71
N THR A 496 -6.37 -19.30 2.62
CA THR A 496 -6.42 -17.84 2.77
C THR A 496 -6.46 -17.56 4.27
N SER A 497 -5.29 -17.26 4.83
CA SER A 497 -5.15 -16.76 6.19
C SER A 497 -6.08 -15.56 6.35
N SER A 498 -7.13 -15.70 7.16
CA SER A 498 -8.03 -14.61 7.52
C SER A 498 -7.21 -13.41 7.99
N ASN A 499 -7.44 -12.23 7.42
CA ASN A 499 -6.83 -10.95 7.78
C ASN A 499 -7.23 -10.46 9.19
N GLN A 500 -7.12 -11.32 10.20
CA GLN A 500 -7.24 -10.89 11.59
C GLN A 500 -5.92 -10.24 11.99
N LEU A 501 -6.00 -8.96 12.37
CA LEU A 501 -4.88 -8.28 13.00
C LEU A 501 -4.40 -9.09 14.21
N PRO A 502 -3.08 -9.26 14.40
CA PRO A 502 -2.58 -10.01 15.53
C PRO A 502 -3.02 -9.35 16.84
N VAL A 503 -3.23 -10.16 17.89
CA VAL A 503 -3.64 -9.66 19.22
C VAL A 503 -2.66 -8.63 19.76
N TRP A 504 -1.38 -8.82 19.44
CA TRP A 504 -0.28 -7.94 19.79
C TRP A 504 0.37 -7.40 18.53
N THR A 505 0.70 -6.11 18.54
CA THR A 505 1.46 -5.46 17.49
C THR A 505 2.80 -4.97 18.02
N HIS A 506 3.79 -5.02 17.14
CA HIS A 506 5.14 -4.54 17.40
C HIS A 506 5.27 -3.22 16.66
N LEU A 507 5.35 -2.12 17.39
CA LEU A 507 5.67 -0.81 16.85
C LEU A 507 7.17 -0.59 17.03
N CYS A 508 7.88 -0.30 15.94
CA CYS A 508 9.29 0.07 16.04
C CYS A 508 9.53 1.47 15.51
N LEU A 509 10.36 2.21 16.22
CA LEU A 509 10.89 3.51 15.86
C LEU A 509 12.41 3.38 15.71
N GLN A 510 12.94 3.76 14.55
CA GLN A 510 14.37 3.95 14.33
C GLN A 510 14.66 5.46 14.26
N LEU A 511 15.52 5.93 15.15
CA LEU A 511 16.06 7.28 15.17
C LEU A 511 17.48 7.24 14.59
N ASP A 512 17.74 8.03 13.56
CA ASP A 512 19.09 8.29 13.06
C ASP A 512 19.49 9.70 13.44
N MET A 513 20.17 9.84 14.58
CA MET A 513 20.62 11.13 15.14
C MET A 513 22.11 11.38 14.88
N GLU A 514 22.78 10.51 14.12
CA GLU A 514 24.18 10.64 13.75
C GLU A 514 24.36 11.61 12.57
N ARG A 515 23.37 11.68 11.67
CA ARG A 515 23.38 12.57 10.50
C ARG A 515 22.85 13.95 10.83
N ASP A 516 23.29 14.96 10.08
CA ASP A 516 22.80 16.34 10.18
C ASP A 516 21.29 16.45 9.94
N GLU A 517 20.76 15.63 9.03
CA GLU A 517 19.34 15.63 8.72
C GLU A 517 18.46 15.08 9.84
N ARG A 518 18.99 14.29 10.79
CA ARG A 518 18.30 13.68 11.93
C ARG A 518 16.89 13.15 11.62
N THR A 519 16.75 11.83 11.47
CA THR A 519 15.49 11.24 10.97
C THR A 519 14.82 10.28 11.95
N ALA A 520 13.48 10.23 11.91
CA ALA A 520 12.65 9.23 12.58
C ALA A 520 11.93 8.39 11.53
N LYS A 521 12.00 7.07 11.70
CA LYS A 521 11.36 6.07 10.83
C LYS A 521 10.53 5.12 11.67
N PHE A 522 9.35 4.78 11.20
CA PHE A 522 8.41 3.92 11.92
C PHE A 522 8.19 2.62 11.13
N PHE A 523 8.10 1.51 11.85
CA PHE A 523 7.92 0.17 11.30
C PHE A 523 6.86 -0.59 12.10
N LEU A 524 6.18 -1.51 11.41
CA LEU A 524 5.28 -2.48 12.00
C LEU A 524 5.89 -3.89 11.88
N GLY A 525 5.71 -4.69 12.94
CA GLY A 525 6.19 -6.08 13.00
C GLY A 525 7.49 -6.24 13.81
N ALA A 526 7.71 -7.45 14.33
CA ALA A 526 8.83 -7.75 15.23
C ALA A 526 10.20 -7.54 14.56
N ASP A 527 10.30 -7.86 13.27
CA ASP A 527 11.56 -7.84 12.51
C ASP A 527 11.70 -6.64 11.58
N LEU A 528 10.88 -5.59 11.79
CA LEU A 528 10.82 -4.39 10.94
C LEU A 528 10.32 -4.69 9.52
N ASN A 529 9.39 -5.64 9.41
CA ASN A 529 8.95 -6.21 8.14
C ASN A 529 8.12 -5.23 7.29
N GLU A 530 7.38 -4.34 7.95
CA GLU A 530 6.52 -3.37 7.29
C GLU A 530 7.02 -1.96 7.61
N GLU A 531 7.81 -1.41 6.69
CA GLU A 531 8.25 -0.01 6.74
C GLU A 531 7.10 0.93 6.37
N MET A 532 6.96 2.01 7.13
CA MET A 532 6.04 3.07 6.76
C MET A 532 6.64 3.94 5.66
N GLU A 533 5.83 4.26 4.65
CA GLU A 533 6.26 5.06 3.50
C GLU A 533 6.70 6.50 3.86
N ILE A 534 6.40 6.96 5.08
CA ILE A 534 6.72 8.31 5.56
C ILE A 534 7.78 8.25 6.67
N GLY A 535 8.91 8.91 6.44
CA GLY A 535 9.88 9.28 7.46
C GLY A 535 9.78 10.76 7.84
N ILE A 536 10.26 11.10 9.03
CA ILE A 536 10.34 12.50 9.48
C ILE A 536 11.80 12.93 9.52
N SER A 537 12.12 14.09 8.96
CA SER A 537 13.47 14.67 8.94
C SER A 537 13.57 15.96 9.76
N LYS A 538 14.80 16.40 9.99
CA LYS A 538 15.19 17.59 10.76
C LYS A 538 14.67 17.58 12.20
N LEU A 539 14.76 16.42 12.85
CA LEU A 539 14.43 16.30 14.28
C LEU A 539 15.28 17.25 15.12
N PRO A 540 14.72 17.86 16.18
CA PRO A 540 15.51 18.63 17.12
C PRO A 540 16.56 17.73 17.82
N PRO A 541 17.71 18.29 18.25
CA PRO A 541 18.76 17.50 18.90
C PRO A 541 18.29 16.89 20.22
N ASP A 542 17.43 17.64 20.93
CA ASP A 542 16.90 17.28 22.23
C ASP A 542 15.47 16.77 22.07
N ILE A 543 15.34 15.45 21.91
CA ILE A 543 14.07 14.73 21.85
C ILE A 543 13.95 13.77 23.03
N GLN A 544 12.72 13.42 23.36
CA GLN A 544 12.38 12.29 24.21
C GLN A 544 11.40 11.37 23.47
N VAL A 545 11.51 10.08 23.71
CA VAL A 545 10.58 9.08 23.17
C VAL A 545 9.70 8.58 24.29
N VAL A 546 8.39 8.61 24.06
CA VAL A 546 7.38 8.19 25.01
C VAL A 546 6.61 7.04 24.42
N VAL A 547 6.48 5.94 25.18
CA VAL A 547 5.63 4.82 24.80
C VAL A 547 4.32 4.94 25.59
N LEU A 548 3.21 4.83 24.88
CA LEU A 548 1.87 5.14 25.35
C LEU A 548 1.02 3.87 25.29
N ALA A 549 0.35 3.49 26.38
CA ALA A 549 -0.47 2.28 26.38
C ALA A 549 -1.62 2.31 27.40
N THR A 550 -2.79 1.82 26.96
CA THR A 550 -3.91 1.50 27.84
C THR A 550 -3.78 0.06 28.37
N GLY A 551 -2.79 -0.18 29.25
CA GLY A 551 -2.61 -1.50 29.88
C GLY A 551 -1.16 -1.94 30.00
N ALA A 552 -0.95 -3.26 29.96
CA ALA A 552 0.39 -3.84 30.04
C ALA A 552 1.19 -3.49 28.79
N LEU A 553 2.39 -2.98 29.01
CA LEU A 553 3.33 -2.54 27.98
C LEU A 553 4.67 -3.27 28.17
N LYS A 554 5.33 -3.58 27.05
CA LYS A 554 6.76 -3.91 27.04
C LYS A 554 7.43 -3.03 26.00
N ALA A 555 8.46 -2.32 26.41
CA ALA A 555 9.26 -1.50 25.50
C ALA A 555 10.74 -1.86 25.65
N TYR A 556 11.40 -2.06 24.52
CA TYR A 556 12.81 -2.41 24.42
C TYR A 556 13.54 -1.33 23.66
N LYS A 557 14.81 -1.12 24.02
CA LYS A 557 15.67 -0.15 23.37
C LYS A 557 16.99 -0.82 22.98
N ALA A 558 17.41 -0.58 21.75
CA ALA A 558 18.70 -0.99 21.23
C ALA A 558 19.47 0.21 20.68
N HIS A 559 20.77 0.24 20.93
CA HIS A 559 21.70 1.27 20.46
C HIS A 559 22.61 0.70 19.38
N ASN A 560 23.20 1.57 18.55
CA ASN A 560 24.19 1.22 17.51
C ASN A 560 23.68 0.16 16.54
N THR A 561 22.39 0.21 16.25
CA THR A 561 21.76 -0.72 15.31
C THR A 561 22.04 -0.27 13.89
N GLU A 562 22.17 -1.22 12.96
CA GLU A 562 22.28 -0.91 11.53
C GLU A 562 21.14 0.00 11.05
N ARG A 563 21.36 0.78 10.00
CA ARG A 563 20.30 1.58 9.40
C ARG A 563 19.41 0.67 8.56
N LYS A 564 18.16 0.46 8.96
CA LYS A 564 17.15 -0.15 8.07
C LYS A 564 16.29 0.91 7.39
N GLY A 565 15.74 0.54 6.23
CA GLY A 565 14.79 1.35 5.47
C GLY A 565 15.42 2.47 4.65
N GLN A 566 16.42 2.18 3.82
CA GLN A 566 16.94 3.18 2.85
C GLN A 566 15.90 3.56 1.78
N GLY A 567 14.80 2.81 1.67
CA GLY A 567 13.75 2.96 0.66
C GLY A 567 12.64 3.96 0.99
N ILE A 568 12.79 4.85 1.98
CA ILE A 568 11.77 5.86 2.28
C ILE A 568 11.53 6.73 1.06
N THR A 569 10.30 6.68 0.55
CA THR A 569 9.88 7.45 -0.63
C THR A 569 9.48 8.88 -0.28
N LYS A 570 9.06 9.13 0.97
CA LYS A 570 8.59 10.45 1.42
C LYS A 570 9.18 10.86 2.77
N LEU A 571 9.92 11.98 2.79
CA LEU A 571 10.37 12.63 4.01
C LEU A 571 9.54 13.89 4.28
N VAL A 572 8.95 13.98 5.47
CA VAL A 572 8.27 15.18 5.96
C VAL A 572 9.18 15.88 6.95
N GLN A 573 9.37 17.18 6.79
CA GLN A 573 10.18 17.97 7.72
C GLN A 573 9.43 18.18 9.05
N TRP A 574 10.13 17.97 10.17
CA TRP A 574 9.63 18.30 11.50
C TRP A 574 9.25 19.79 11.59
N VAL A 575 8.03 20.06 12.04
CA VAL A 575 7.54 21.42 12.31
C VAL A 575 7.49 21.63 13.83
N PRO A 576 8.27 22.56 14.39
CA PRO A 576 8.37 22.80 15.83
C PRO A 576 7.08 23.34 16.47
#